data_AF-A0A8C5D4X1-F1
#
_entry.id   AF-A0A8C5D4X1-F1
#
_cell.length_a   1.000
_cell.length_b   1.000
_cell.length_c   1.000
_cell.angle_alpha   90.00
_cell.angle_beta   90.00
_cell.angle_gamma   90.00
#
_symmetry.space_group_name_H-M   'P 1'
#
loop_
_entity.id
_entity.type
_entity.pdbx_description
1 polymer ?
#
loop_
_entity_poly.entity_id
_entity_poly.type
_entity_poly.pdbx_seq_one_letter_code
_entity_poly.pdbx_strand_id
1 'polypeptide(L)'
;MATELHETIFMAKQERHRNLFLNYKNLNKFPVELLKDEGLQFLERLYMKRNLLTTLPDNLAQKLPNLIELTTVSFVAYCCSSHCLRTFDLQG
;
A
#
# COMPACT_ATOMS: atom_id res chain seq x y z
N MET A 1 1.82 -19.39 -2.14
CA MET A 1 1.71 -18.00 -2.66
C MET A 1 1.33 -16.99 -1.59
N ALA A 2 0.31 -17.22 -0.75
CA ALA A 2 -0.02 -16.28 0.35
C ALA A 2 1.06 -16.18 1.45
N THR A 3 1.82 -17.26 1.68
CA THR A 3 2.90 -17.33 2.67
C THR A 3 4.06 -16.38 2.36
N GLU A 4 4.50 -16.28 1.11
CA GLU A 4 5.64 -15.42 0.73
C GLU A 4 5.33 -13.92 0.91
N LEU A 5 4.08 -13.51 0.62
CA LEU A 5 3.63 -12.14 0.84
C LEU A 5 3.59 -11.81 2.33
N HIS A 6 3.05 -12.73 3.13
CA HIS A 6 3.00 -12.57 4.58
C HIS A 6 4.39 -12.45 5.19
N GLU A 7 5.33 -13.31 4.79
CA GLU A 7 6.73 -13.25 5.22
C GLU A 7 7.40 -11.94 4.81
N THR A 8 7.20 -11.48 3.57
CA THR A 8 7.75 -10.20 3.10
C THR A 8 7.25 -9.02 3.95
N ILE A 9 5.94 -8.99 4.23
CA ILE A 9 5.34 -7.94 5.06
C ILE A 9 5.84 -8.03 6.51
N PHE A 10 5.97 -9.25 7.04
CA PHE A 10 6.50 -9.49 8.37
C PHE A 10 7.95 -8.98 8.50
N MET A 11 8.82 -9.34 7.55
CA MET A 11 10.21 -8.89 7.52
C MET A 11 10.30 -7.37 7.38
N ALA A 12 9.51 -6.77 6.50
CA ALA A 12 9.46 -5.32 6.35
C ALA A 12 9.06 -4.60 7.64
N LYS A 13 8.15 -5.20 8.42
CA LYS A 13 7.74 -4.67 9.73
C LYS A 13 8.86 -4.82 10.77
N GLN A 14 9.46 -6.00 10.89
CA GLN A 14 10.54 -6.26 11.85
C GLN A 14 11.76 -5.37 11.60
N GLU A 15 12.15 -5.23 10.33
CA GLU A 15 13.32 -4.46 9.92
C GLU A 15 13.02 -2.96 9.72
N ARG A 16 11.79 -2.53 10.01
CA ARG A 16 11.35 -1.12 9.93
C ARG A 16 11.65 -0.51 8.56
N HIS A 17 11.32 -1.25 7.49
CA HIS A 17 11.55 -0.78 6.13
C HIS A 17 10.75 0.47 5.83
N ARG A 18 11.45 1.46 5.26
CA ARG A 18 10.83 2.68 4.74
C ARG A 18 10.24 2.50 3.35
N ASN A 19 10.77 1.54 2.58
CA ASN A 19 10.33 1.29 1.21
C ASN A 19 9.93 -0.18 1.08
N LEU A 20 8.73 -0.44 0.57
CA LEU A 20 8.22 -1.79 0.35
C LEU A 20 7.81 -1.98 -1.11
N PHE A 21 8.33 -3.06 -1.70
CA PHE A 21 8.12 -3.40 -3.10
C PHE A 21 7.26 -4.67 -3.22
N LEU A 22 6.00 -4.49 -3.61
CA LEU A 22 5.04 -5.56 -3.90
C LEU A 22 4.62 -5.55 -5.37
N ASN A 23 5.50 -5.09 -6.25
CA ASN A 23 5.25 -5.04 -7.69
C ASN A 23 5.16 -6.47 -8.27
N TYR A 24 4.36 -6.68 -9.31
CA TYR A 24 4.28 -7.94 -10.07
C TYR A 24 3.88 -9.18 -9.24
N LYS A 25 3.13 -8.99 -8.15
CA LYS A 25 2.70 -10.08 -7.26
C LYS A 25 1.31 -10.64 -7.60
N ASN A 26 0.72 -10.23 -8.73
CA ASN A 26 -0.63 -10.61 -9.17
C ASN A 26 -1.71 -10.37 -8.08
N LEU A 27 -1.53 -9.36 -7.24
CA LEU A 27 -2.44 -9.07 -6.13
C LEU A 27 -3.76 -8.53 -6.68
N ASN A 28 -4.86 -9.23 -6.44
CA ASN A 28 -6.20 -8.78 -6.82
C ASN A 28 -6.86 -7.91 -5.73
N LYS A 29 -6.36 -8.00 -4.49
CA LYS A 29 -6.83 -7.25 -3.33
C LYS A 29 -5.64 -6.65 -2.60
N PHE A 30 -5.87 -5.51 -1.97
CA PHE A 30 -4.85 -4.89 -1.13
C PHE A 30 -4.54 -5.82 0.06
N PRO A 31 -3.26 -6.10 0.36
CA PRO A 31 -2.89 -6.99 1.46
C PRO A 31 -3.23 -6.32 2.80
N VAL A 32 -4.30 -6.82 3.43
CA VAL A 32 -4.82 -6.30 4.70
C VAL A 32 -3.82 -6.44 5.84
N GLU A 33 -2.85 -7.34 5.71
CA GLU A 33 -1.72 -7.52 6.62
C GLU A 33 -0.89 -6.23 6.78
N LEU A 34 -0.81 -5.39 5.75
CA LEU A 34 -0.16 -4.06 5.84
C LEU A 34 -0.91 -3.11 6.79
N LEU A 35 -2.20 -3.35 7.03
CA LEU A 35 -3.10 -2.51 7.81
C LEU A 35 -3.43 -3.10 9.19
N LYS A 36 -3.04 -4.35 9.45
CA LYS A 36 -3.25 -5.02 10.74
C LYS A 36 -2.34 -4.43 11.80
N ASP A 37 -2.82 -4.50 13.05
CA ASP A 37 -2.16 -3.94 14.24
C ASP A 37 -1.80 -2.45 14.06
N GLU A 38 -0.61 -2.07 14.53
CA GLU A 38 0.03 -0.77 14.38
C GLU A 38 0.41 -0.42 12.92
N GLY A 39 0.18 -1.30 11.95
CA GLY A 39 0.59 -1.10 10.55
C GLY A 39 2.11 -1.01 10.38
N LEU A 40 2.57 -0.69 9.18
CA LEU A 40 3.98 -0.36 8.93
C LEU A 40 4.23 1.12 9.22
N GLN A 41 4.37 1.47 10.50
CA GLN A 41 4.57 2.87 10.91
C GLN A 41 5.79 3.54 10.26
N PHE A 42 6.83 2.78 9.90
CA PHE A 42 8.04 3.34 9.30
C PHE A 42 7.97 3.44 7.77
N LEU A 43 6.91 2.91 7.16
CA LEU A 43 6.81 2.85 5.71
C LEU A 43 6.50 4.22 5.12
N GLU A 44 7.43 4.71 4.31
CA GLU A 44 7.35 5.95 3.56
C GLU A 44 6.90 5.73 2.12
N ARG A 45 7.30 4.61 1.50
CA ARG A 45 7.01 4.34 0.07
C ARG A 45 6.51 2.92 -0.16
N LEU A 46 5.38 2.79 -0.83
CA LEU A 46 4.77 1.51 -1.19
C LEU A 46 4.59 1.40 -2.70
N TYR A 47 5.27 0.42 -3.31
CA TYR A 47 5.21 0.16 -4.74
C TYR A 47 4.41 -1.11 -5.04
N MET A 48 3.29 -0.97 -5.74
CA MET A 48 2.38 -2.07 -6.10
C MET A 48 2.04 -2.08 -7.60
N LYS A 49 2.99 -1.66 -8.46
CA LYS A 49 2.83 -1.63 -9.91
C LYS A 49 2.56 -3.02 -10.47
N ARG A 50 1.77 -3.09 -11.55
CA ARG A 50 1.45 -4.33 -12.28
C ARG A 50 0.90 -5.43 -11.36
N ASN A 51 -0.03 -5.03 -10.50
CA ASN A 51 -0.93 -5.93 -9.79
C ASN A 51 -2.33 -5.85 -10.43
N LEU A 52 -3.29 -6.60 -9.90
CA LEU A 52 -4.68 -6.62 -10.37
C LEU A 52 -5.61 -5.88 -9.39
N LEU A 53 -5.05 -4.93 -8.63
CA LEU A 53 -5.80 -4.14 -7.64
C LEU A 53 -6.84 -3.28 -8.35
N THR A 54 -8.10 -3.42 -7.93
CA THR A 54 -9.23 -2.60 -8.39
C THR A 54 -9.68 -1.58 -7.35
N THR A 55 -9.27 -1.75 -6.09
CA THR A 55 -9.71 -0.93 -4.95
C THR A 55 -8.59 -0.77 -3.94
N LEU A 56 -8.54 0.41 -3.31
CA LEU A 56 -7.69 0.69 -2.15
C LEU A 56 -8.57 0.82 -0.89
N PRO A 57 -8.03 0.50 0.29
CA PRO A 57 -8.75 0.63 1.56
C PRO A 57 -8.87 2.09 2.00
N ASP A 58 -10.05 2.51 2.46
CA ASP A 58 -10.32 3.92 2.84
C ASP A 58 -9.54 4.39 4.09
N ASN A 59 -9.08 3.44 4.92
CA ASN A 59 -8.33 3.72 6.15
C ASN A 59 -6.81 3.71 5.96
N LEU A 60 -6.32 3.74 4.72
CA LEU A 60 -4.88 3.68 4.41
C LEU A 60 -4.07 4.76 5.15
N ALA A 61 -4.54 6.01 5.12
CA ALA A 61 -3.85 7.14 5.76
C ALA A 61 -3.77 7.01 7.30
N GLN A 62 -4.75 6.37 7.92
CA GLN A 62 -4.75 6.14 9.37
C GLN A 62 -3.78 5.01 9.76
N LYS A 63 -3.60 4.03 8.88
CA LYS A 63 -2.80 2.82 9.13
C LYS A 63 -1.35 2.93 8.66
N LEU A 64 -1.07 3.80 7.69
CA LEU A 64 0.27 4.10 7.18
C LEU A 64 0.52 5.61 7.33
N PRO A 65 0.66 6.12 8.56
CA PRO A 65 0.67 7.56 8.83
C PRO A 65 1.90 8.28 8.25
N ASN A 66 2.98 7.55 7.98
CA ASN A 66 4.22 8.10 7.42
C ASN A 66 4.36 7.83 5.92
N LEU A 67 3.32 7.32 5.25
CA LEU A 67 3.38 7.02 3.82
C LEU A 67 3.36 8.32 3.00
N ILE A 68 4.46 8.55 2.29
CA ILE A 68 4.69 9.71 1.42
C ILE A 68 4.33 9.35 -0.02
N GLU A 69 4.65 8.13 -0.46
CA GLU A 69 4.45 7.70 -1.83
C GLU A 69 3.71 6.35 -1.90
N LEU A 70 2.59 6.32 -2.62
CA LEU A 70 1.90 5.10 -3.00
C LEU A 70 1.83 5.01 -4.51
N THR A 71 2.53 4.04 -5.11
CA THR A 71 2.39 3.82 -6.55
C THR A 71 1.57 2.58 -6.85
N THR A 72 0.38 2.80 -7.39
CA THR A 72 -0.45 1.76 -8.02
C THR A 72 -0.70 2.17 -9.46
N VAL A 73 -0.25 1.34 -10.42
CA VAL A 73 -0.59 1.51 -11.84
C VAL A 73 -1.35 0.28 -12.27
N SER A 74 -2.61 0.25 -11.85
CA SER A 74 -3.64 -0.59 -12.45
C SER A 74 -4.77 0.38 -12.79
N PHE A 75 -5.12 0.42 -14.07
CA PHE A 75 -5.91 1.46 -14.75
C PHE A 75 -7.36 1.66 -14.22
N VAL A 76 -7.72 1.03 -13.10
CA VAL A 76 -9.09 0.92 -12.56
C VAL A 76 -9.15 1.36 -11.10
N ALA A 77 -8.53 2.48 -10.75
CA ALA A 77 -8.80 3.18 -9.50
C ALA A 77 -9.68 4.41 -9.80
N TYR A 78 -10.91 4.17 -10.31
CA TYR A 78 -11.93 5.20 -10.33
C TYR A 78 -12.40 5.44 -8.89
N CYS A 79 -11.92 6.53 -8.31
CA CYS A 79 -12.32 7.03 -7.01
C CYS A 79 -13.80 7.45 -7.05
N CYS A 80 -14.71 6.67 -6.43
CA CYS A 80 -16.14 6.94 -6.43
C CYS A 80 -16.63 7.71 -5.18
N SER A 81 -15.73 8.34 -4.43
CA SER A 81 -16.10 9.28 -3.37
C SER A 81 -15.32 10.56 -3.55
N SER A 82 -16.04 11.65 -3.83
CA SER A 82 -15.56 13.02 -4.08
C SER A 82 -14.72 13.66 -2.95
N HIS A 83 -14.36 12.88 -1.92
CA HIS A 83 -13.56 13.29 -0.77
C HIS A 83 -12.16 12.65 -0.69
N CYS A 84 -11.78 11.72 -1.58
CA CYS A 84 -10.45 11.11 -1.55
C CYS A 84 -9.41 11.81 -2.44
N LEU A 85 -9.82 12.80 -3.23
CA LEU A 85 -8.98 13.58 -4.15
C LEU A 85 -8.39 14.85 -3.53
N ARG A 86 -8.36 14.95 -2.19
CA ARG A 86 -7.40 15.85 -1.54
C ARG A 86 -6.06 15.13 -1.44
N THR A 87 -5.37 15.16 -2.59
CA THR A 87 -3.94 15.39 -2.61
C THR A 87 -3.08 14.31 -1.95
N PHE A 88 -2.85 13.21 -2.68
CA PHE A 88 -1.47 12.75 -2.86
C PHE A 88 -0.72 13.86 -3.63
N ASP A 89 -0.46 15.00 -2.96
CA ASP A 89 0.45 16.02 -3.47
C ASP A 89 1.86 15.47 -3.28
N LEU A 90 2.35 14.76 -4.29
CA LEU A 90 3.79 14.64 -4.50
C LEU A 90 4.27 16.01 -4.99
N GLN A 91 4.30 16.99 -4.09
CA GLN A 91 5.02 18.24 -4.30
C GLN A 91 6.50 17.93 -4.07
N GLY A 92 7.28 18.07 -5.15
CA GLY A 92 8.74 17.93 -5.13
C GLY A 92 9.43 19.04 -4.36
#